data_AF-A0A1V9U7I5-F1
#
_entry.id   AF-A0A1V9U7I5-F1
#
_cell.length_a   1.000
_cell.length_b   1.000
_cell.length_c   1.000
_cell.angle_alpha   90.00
_cell.angle_beta   90.00
_cell.angle_gamma   90.00
#
_symmetry.space_group_name_H-M   'P 1'
#
loop_
_entity.id
_entity.type
_entity.pdbx_description
1 polymer ?
#
loop_
_entity_poly.entity_id
_entity_poly.type
_entity_poly.pdbx_seq_one_letter_code
_entity_poly.pdbx_strand_id
1 'polypeptide(L)'
;MIQELVQKMVARAVDSKKYKVICLDNMSALQNLVLENIDGRSKDGRQNYQKLQLWFRQLGMYLRNSGVTVLATAHQIDNGGSLGNGRFSPDMNDKTFNAFTSMFDFVGRIYKKDGSRWIDCDPEQGNQGKNRIDDRTLIHAEDLLEVKEEKKVEEK
;
A
#
# COMPACT_ATOMS: atom_id res chain seq x y z
N MET A 1 -19.29 -6.43 -11.43
CA MET A 1 -18.56 -5.14 -11.28
C MET A 1 -17.09 -5.41 -10.99
N ILE A 2 -16.17 -4.48 -11.29
CA ILE A 2 -14.73 -4.70 -11.03
C ILE A 2 -14.43 -5.04 -9.56
N GLN A 3 -15.16 -4.44 -8.62
CA GLN A 3 -15.08 -4.74 -7.19
C GLN A 3 -15.28 -6.22 -6.87
N GLU A 4 -16.34 -6.82 -7.44
CA GLU A 4 -16.70 -8.22 -7.22
C GLU A 4 -15.68 -9.17 -7.86
N LEU A 5 -15.13 -8.79 -9.02
CA LEU A 5 -14.10 -9.56 -9.69
C LEU A 5 -12.84 -9.63 -8.82
N VAL A 6 -12.37 -8.48 -8.32
CA VAL A 6 -11.22 -8.40 -7.43
C VAL A 6 -11.47 -9.18 -6.15
N GLN A 7 -12.63 -9.01 -5.51
CA GLN A 7 -13.00 -9.76 -4.31
C GLN A 7 -12.98 -11.28 -4.54
N LYS A 8 -13.54 -11.75 -5.66
CA LYS A 8 -13.51 -13.19 -6.02
C LYS A 8 -12.09 -13.70 -6.24
N MET A 9 -11.24 -12.92 -6.92
CA MET A 9 -9.85 -13.32 -7.18
C MET A 9 -9.03 -13.37 -5.89
N VAL A 10 -9.14 -12.34 -5.05
CA VAL A 10 -8.45 -12.25 -3.76
C VAL A 10 -8.93 -13.36 -2.83
N ALA A 11 -10.25 -13.58 -2.72
CA ALA A 11 -10.80 -14.67 -1.92
C ALA A 11 -10.31 -16.04 -2.39
N ARG A 12 -10.36 -16.29 -3.70
CA ARG A 12 -9.82 -17.54 -4.27
C ARG A 12 -8.33 -17.74 -3.94
N ALA A 13 -7.52 -16.68 -4.02
CA ALA A 13 -6.10 -16.77 -3.68
C ALA A 13 -5.90 -17.10 -2.19
N VAL A 14 -6.60 -16.39 -1.29
CA VAL A 14 -6.55 -16.58 0.17
C VAL A 14 -7.05 -17.96 0.58
N ASP A 15 -8.19 -18.40 0.04
CA ASP A 15 -8.86 -19.64 0.42
C ASP A 15 -8.16 -20.87 -0.14
N SER A 16 -7.46 -20.73 -1.27
CA SER A 16 -6.70 -21.84 -1.84
C SER A 16 -5.58 -22.33 -0.93
N LYS A 17 -5.08 -21.47 -0.03
CA LYS A 17 -3.87 -21.71 0.80
C LYS A 17 -2.62 -22.10 0.01
N LYS A 18 -2.63 -21.93 -1.32
CA LYS A 18 -1.51 -22.28 -2.21
C LYS A 18 -0.44 -21.18 -2.27
N TYR A 19 -0.83 -19.94 -2.00
CA TYR A 19 0.05 -18.78 -2.14
C TYR A 19 0.51 -18.30 -0.77
N LYS A 20 1.83 -18.10 -0.64
CA LYS A 20 2.44 -17.49 0.56
C LYS A 20 2.31 -15.96 0.55
N VAL A 21 2.32 -15.39 -0.65
CA VAL A 21 2.32 -13.95 -0.89
C VAL A 21 1.27 -13.61 -1.94
N ILE A 22 0.50 -12.56 -1.70
CA ILE A 22 -0.40 -11.94 -2.67
C ILE A 22 0.15 -10.57 -3.03
N CYS A 23 0.40 -10.33 -4.32
CA CYS A 23 0.85 -9.04 -4.84
C CYS A 23 -0.32 -8.30 -5.48
N LEU A 24 -0.56 -7.06 -5.07
CA LEU A 24 -1.55 -6.16 -5.63
C LEU A 24 -0.84 -4.99 -6.32
N ASP A 25 -0.70 -5.07 -7.65
CA ASP A 25 0.09 -4.14 -8.45
C ASP A 25 -0.73 -3.63 -9.67
N ASN A 26 -1.09 -2.34 -9.78
CA ASN A 26 -0.95 -1.26 -8.80
C ASN A 26 -2.32 -0.74 -8.32
N MET A 27 -2.35 -0.22 -7.10
CA MET A 27 -3.56 0.25 -6.43
C MET A 27 -4.09 1.57 -7.01
N SER A 28 -3.23 2.37 -7.65
CA SER A 28 -3.62 3.60 -8.35
C SER A 28 -4.56 3.32 -9.52
N ALA A 29 -4.19 2.38 -10.39
CA ALA A 29 -5.00 1.92 -11.51
C ALA A 29 -6.30 1.26 -11.03
N LEU A 30 -6.21 0.43 -9.98
CA LEU A 30 -7.40 -0.19 -9.40
C LEU A 30 -8.38 0.84 -8.85
N GLN A 31 -7.89 1.90 -8.21
CA GLN A 31 -8.74 2.99 -7.73
C GLN A 31 -9.55 3.60 -8.86
N ASN A 32 -8.88 3.92 -9.98
CA ASN A 32 -9.53 4.57 -11.12
C ASN A 32 -10.59 3.64 -11.74
N LEU A 33 -10.26 2.36 -11.94
CA LEU A 33 -11.21 1.36 -12.43
C LEU A 33 -12.44 1.21 -11.53
N VAL A 34 -12.22 1.15 -10.21
CA VAL A 34 -13.31 1.05 -9.23
C VAL A 34 -14.15 2.32 -9.23
N LEU A 35 -13.52 3.49 -9.28
CA LEU A 35 -14.22 4.76 -9.32
C LEU A 35 -15.09 4.86 -10.57
N GLU A 36 -14.57 4.57 -11.77
CA GLU A 36 -15.33 4.55 -13.03
C GLU A 36 -16.53 3.59 -13.00
N ASN A 37 -16.40 2.46 -12.29
CA ASN A 37 -17.49 1.47 -12.15
C ASN A 37 -18.53 1.87 -11.08
N ILE A 38 -18.19 2.79 -10.18
CA ILE A 38 -19.11 3.44 -9.24
C ILE A 38 -19.75 4.67 -9.89
N ASP A 39 -18.97 5.39 -10.73
CA ASP A 39 -19.38 6.59 -11.42
C ASP A 39 -20.50 6.29 -12.42
N GLY A 40 -21.46 7.20 -12.53
CA GLY A 40 -22.70 6.98 -13.28
C GLY A 40 -23.82 6.22 -12.54
N ARG A 41 -23.58 5.65 -11.34
CA ARG A 41 -24.64 5.12 -10.45
C ARG A 41 -25.16 6.12 -9.42
N SER A 42 -24.47 7.24 -9.21
CA SER A 42 -24.89 8.35 -8.34
C SER A 42 -24.72 9.68 -9.05
N LYS A 43 -25.63 10.62 -8.81
CA LYS A 43 -25.54 12.00 -9.31
C LYS A 43 -24.57 12.86 -8.48
N ASP A 44 -24.09 12.39 -7.33
CA ASP A 44 -23.17 13.12 -6.43
C ASP A 44 -21.80 12.39 -6.32
N GLY A 45 -20.77 13.00 -6.90
CA GLY A 45 -19.40 12.48 -6.86
C GLY A 45 -18.84 12.27 -5.44
N ARG A 46 -19.31 13.00 -4.43
CA ARG A 46 -18.88 12.80 -3.03
C ARG A 46 -19.30 11.42 -2.51
N GLN A 47 -20.48 10.95 -2.89
CA GLN A 47 -20.96 9.63 -2.50
C GLN A 47 -20.12 8.52 -3.17
N ASN A 48 -19.63 8.76 -4.38
CA ASN A 48 -18.77 7.81 -5.10
C ASN A 48 -17.44 7.61 -4.37
N TYR A 49 -16.80 8.70 -3.93
CA TYR A 49 -15.58 8.61 -3.12
C TYR A 49 -15.81 7.95 -1.75
N GLN A 50 -16.94 8.17 -1.10
CA GLN A 50 -17.27 7.45 0.16
C GLN A 50 -17.39 5.94 -0.06
N LYS A 51 -18.07 5.51 -1.13
CA LYS A 51 -18.18 4.09 -1.50
C LYS A 51 -16.82 3.49 -1.85
N LEU A 52 -16.01 4.22 -2.59
CA LEU A 52 -14.63 3.85 -2.93
C LEU A 52 -13.80 3.62 -1.66
N GLN A 53 -13.81 4.59 -0.73
CA GLN A 53 -13.09 4.50 0.55
C GLN A 53 -13.56 3.31 1.39
N LEU A 54 -14.87 3.08 1.48
CA LEU A 54 -15.43 1.94 2.21
C LEU A 54 -14.98 0.62 1.60
N TRP A 55 -14.99 0.49 0.27
CA TRP A 55 -14.58 -0.72 -0.42
C TRP A 55 -13.09 -1.03 -0.22
N PHE A 56 -12.22 -0.02 -0.35
CA PHE A 56 -10.79 -0.19 -0.09
C PHE A 56 -10.49 -0.54 1.38
N ARG A 57 -11.25 0.02 2.34
CA ARG A 57 -11.16 -0.36 3.75
C ARG A 57 -11.52 -1.83 3.97
N GLN A 58 -12.63 -2.27 3.38
CA GLN A 58 -13.08 -3.66 3.47
C GLN A 58 -12.05 -4.63 2.85
N LEU A 59 -11.47 -4.26 1.71
CA LEU A 59 -10.39 -5.03 1.08
C LEU A 59 -9.17 -5.12 2.00
N GLY A 60 -8.70 -4.00 2.56
CA GLY A 60 -7.59 -3.96 3.50
C GLY A 60 -7.84 -4.81 4.76
N MET A 61 -9.05 -4.75 5.32
CA MET A 61 -9.44 -5.58 6.47
C MET A 61 -9.46 -7.07 6.13
N TYR A 62 -10.01 -7.44 4.97
CA TYR A 62 -10.03 -8.84 4.52
C TYR A 62 -8.62 -9.39 4.35
N LEU A 63 -7.74 -8.63 3.70
CA LEU A 63 -6.34 -8.97 3.51
C LEU A 63 -5.61 -9.15 4.85
N ARG A 64 -5.75 -8.20 5.79
CA ARG A 64 -5.17 -8.30 7.13
C ARG A 64 -5.62 -9.55 7.88
N ASN A 65 -6.92 -9.85 7.82
CA ASN A 65 -7.50 -11.00 8.53
C ASN A 65 -7.19 -12.34 7.84
N SER A 66 -6.69 -12.34 6.61
CA SER A 66 -6.36 -13.57 5.87
C SER A 66 -5.15 -14.33 6.43
N GLY A 67 -4.25 -13.64 7.13
CA GLY A 67 -2.96 -14.17 7.59
C GLY A 67 -1.94 -14.41 6.47
N VAL A 68 -2.25 -14.08 5.21
CA VAL A 68 -1.33 -14.20 4.07
C VAL A 68 -0.46 -12.95 3.99
N THR A 69 0.80 -13.10 3.55
CA THR A 69 1.66 -11.93 3.29
C THR A 69 1.12 -11.17 2.08
N VAL A 70 0.99 -9.84 2.20
CA VAL A 70 0.45 -8.99 1.14
C VAL A 70 1.45 -7.91 0.79
N LEU A 71 1.76 -7.79 -0.49
CA LEU A 71 2.53 -6.70 -1.07
C LEU A 71 1.59 -5.87 -1.94
N ALA A 72 1.62 -4.56 -1.79
CA ALA A 72 0.83 -3.66 -2.62
C ALA A 72 1.67 -2.47 -3.07
N THR A 73 1.50 -2.07 -4.32
CA THR A 73 2.20 -0.92 -4.90
C THR A 73 1.19 0.16 -5.28
N ALA A 74 1.61 1.42 -5.24
CA ALA A 74 0.88 2.52 -5.83
C ALA A 74 1.86 3.34 -6.65
N HIS A 75 1.39 3.92 -7.75
CA HIS A 75 2.19 4.89 -8.48
C HIS A 75 2.32 6.17 -7.65
N GLN A 76 3.32 6.98 -7.98
CA GLN A 76 3.58 8.25 -7.33
C GLN A 76 3.35 9.36 -8.36
N ILE A 77 2.71 10.45 -7.93
CA ILE A 77 2.60 11.69 -8.69
C ILE A 77 3.56 12.75 -8.16
N ASP A 78 4.00 13.64 -9.04
CA ASP A 78 4.75 14.83 -8.71
C ASP A 78 3.78 16.01 -8.63
N ASN A 79 3.60 16.58 -7.43
CA ASN A 79 2.68 17.70 -7.20
C ASN A 79 3.26 19.05 -7.64
N GLY A 80 4.45 19.07 -8.26
CA GLY A 80 4.97 20.23 -9.02
C GLY A 80 5.33 21.48 -8.21
N GLY A 81 5.34 21.43 -6.87
CA GLY A 81 5.55 22.59 -6.01
C GLY A 81 6.78 22.50 -5.10
N SER A 82 7.30 23.68 -4.72
CA SER A 82 8.41 24.02 -3.78
C SER A 82 8.36 23.39 -2.37
N LEU A 83 7.54 22.37 -2.15
CA LEU A 83 7.34 21.72 -0.87
C LEU A 83 8.37 20.59 -0.73
N GLY A 84 9.45 20.81 0.02
CA GLY A 84 10.54 19.85 0.28
C GLY A 84 10.12 18.37 0.34
N ASN A 85 9.91 17.81 1.54
CA ASN A 85 9.58 16.39 1.71
C ASN A 85 8.17 15.98 1.20
N GLY A 86 7.36 16.93 0.69
CA GLY A 86 5.96 16.72 0.28
C GLY A 86 5.70 16.80 -1.23
N ARG A 87 6.74 16.94 -2.06
CA ARG A 87 6.61 17.03 -3.53
C ARG A 87 5.92 15.82 -4.16
N PHE A 88 6.09 14.65 -3.54
CA PHE A 88 5.67 13.38 -4.11
C PHE A 88 4.65 12.69 -3.22
N SER A 89 3.53 12.28 -3.80
CA SER A 89 2.45 11.58 -3.11
C SER A 89 2.00 10.36 -3.90
N PRO A 90 1.34 9.37 -3.25
CA PRO A 90 0.69 8.29 -3.99
C PRO A 90 -0.34 8.88 -4.97
N ASP A 91 -0.42 8.31 -6.17
CA ASP A 91 -1.44 8.62 -7.17
C ASP A 91 -2.78 7.97 -6.80
N MET A 92 -3.33 8.43 -5.68
CA MET A 92 -4.57 7.95 -5.09
C MET A 92 -5.25 9.10 -4.36
N ASN A 93 -6.57 9.03 -4.18
CA ASN A 93 -7.25 9.92 -3.26
C ASN A 93 -6.75 9.67 -1.83
N ASP A 94 -6.32 10.70 -1.11
CA ASP A 94 -5.71 10.57 0.22
C ASP A 94 -6.55 9.74 1.20
N LYS A 95 -7.88 9.94 1.21
CA LYS A 95 -8.76 9.18 2.10
C LYS A 95 -8.87 7.72 1.69
N THR A 96 -8.84 7.43 0.39
CA THR A 96 -8.82 6.05 -0.14
C THR A 96 -7.49 5.37 0.18
N PHE A 97 -6.37 6.06 -0.04
CA PHE A 97 -5.05 5.59 0.33
C PHE A 97 -5.02 5.25 1.83
N ASN A 98 -5.41 6.19 2.69
CA ASN A 98 -5.45 6.00 4.13
C ASN A 98 -6.39 4.87 4.57
N ALA A 99 -7.56 4.75 3.92
CA ALA A 99 -8.51 3.68 4.20
C ALA A 99 -7.94 2.29 3.88
N PHE A 100 -7.15 2.17 2.81
CA PHE A 100 -6.50 0.92 2.42
C PHE A 100 -5.29 0.60 3.29
N THR A 101 -4.38 1.56 3.42
CA THR A 101 -3.06 1.36 4.04
C THR A 101 -3.13 1.32 5.56
N SER A 102 -4.20 1.79 6.21
CA SER A 102 -4.32 1.74 7.68
C SER A 102 -4.14 0.33 8.28
N MET A 103 -4.46 -0.71 7.50
CA MET A 103 -4.38 -2.12 7.93
C MET A 103 -3.02 -2.78 7.68
N PHE A 104 -2.12 -2.13 6.94
CA PHE A 104 -0.79 -2.63 6.63
C PHE A 104 0.15 -2.45 7.84
N ASP A 105 1.13 -3.34 8.00
CA ASP A 105 2.20 -3.17 9.00
C ASP A 105 3.29 -2.23 8.52
N PHE A 106 3.53 -2.20 7.21
CA PHE A 106 4.56 -1.39 6.58
C PHE A 106 3.98 -0.58 5.41
N VAL A 107 4.34 0.70 5.33
CA VAL A 107 4.08 1.61 4.22
C VAL A 107 5.34 2.43 4.02
N GLY A 108 5.90 2.40 2.80
CA GLY A 108 7.11 3.12 2.50
C GLY A 108 7.12 3.67 1.08
N ARG A 109 7.80 4.79 0.90
CA ARG A 109 8.02 5.42 -0.40
C ARG A 109 9.34 4.94 -0.98
N ILE A 110 9.29 4.36 -2.18
CA ILE A 110 10.47 3.91 -2.90
C ILE A 110 11.00 5.04 -3.78
N TYR A 111 12.28 5.38 -3.67
CA TYR A 111 12.95 6.37 -4.53
C TYR A 111 14.40 6.01 -4.80
N LYS A 112 14.99 6.65 -5.83
CA LYS A 112 16.42 6.51 -6.13
C LYS A 112 17.20 7.71 -5.62
N LYS A 113 18.33 7.46 -4.97
CA LYS A 113 19.30 8.47 -4.53
C LYS A 113 20.69 7.86 -4.53
N ASP A 114 21.65 8.58 -5.11
CA ASP A 114 23.08 8.18 -5.16
C ASP A 114 23.31 6.78 -5.77
N GLY A 115 22.55 6.44 -6.82
CA GLY A 115 22.62 5.15 -7.51
C GLY A 115 21.88 3.99 -6.80
N SER A 116 21.47 4.17 -5.55
CA SER A 116 20.75 3.17 -4.76
C SER A 116 19.24 3.42 -4.72
N ARG A 117 18.46 2.35 -4.51
CA ARG A 117 17.02 2.44 -4.21
C ARG A 117 16.82 2.42 -2.70
N TRP A 118 16.08 3.39 -2.21
CA TRP A 118 15.73 3.57 -0.81
C TRP A 118 14.24 3.42 -0.62
N ILE A 119 13.85 2.97 0.57
CA ILE A 119 12.48 2.94 1.05
C ILE A 119 12.43 3.77 2.33
N ASP A 120 11.74 4.90 2.27
CA ASP A 120 11.49 5.77 3.42
C ASP A 120 10.10 5.46 3.98
N CYS A 121 10.07 5.05 5.24
CA CYS A 121 8.87 4.72 6.00
C CYS A 121 8.74 5.58 7.27
N ASP A 122 9.50 6.68 7.37
CA ASP A 122 9.51 7.60 8.50
C ASP A 122 8.28 8.53 8.48
N PRO A 123 7.31 8.38 9.41
CA PRO A 123 6.15 9.26 9.44
C PRO A 123 6.51 10.73 9.72
N GLU A 124 7.69 11.02 10.29
CA GLU A 124 8.12 12.40 10.60
C GLU A 124 8.55 13.19 9.35
N GLN A 125 8.83 12.50 8.23
CA GLN A 125 9.20 13.18 6.97
C GLN A 125 7.99 13.82 6.27
N GLY A 126 6.79 13.74 6.84
CA GLY A 126 5.56 14.22 6.19
C GLY A 126 5.14 13.35 5.00
N ASN A 127 5.73 12.16 4.87
CA ASN A 127 5.25 11.10 4.00
C ASN A 127 4.12 10.32 4.72
N GLN A 128 3.46 9.39 4.02
CA GLN A 128 2.47 8.48 4.63
C GLN A 128 3.13 7.20 5.16
N GLY A 129 4.39 7.31 5.58
CA GLY A 129 5.26 6.23 6.01
C GLY A 129 4.78 5.59 7.30
N LYS A 130 5.04 4.29 7.41
CA LYS A 130 4.71 3.50 8.58
C LYS A 130 5.59 2.27 8.63
N ASN A 131 6.16 1.98 9.78
CA ASN A 131 6.78 0.69 10.06
C ASN A 131 6.32 0.21 11.45
N ARG A 132 5.55 -0.88 11.48
CA ARG A 132 5.14 -1.57 12.72
C ARG A 132 5.91 -2.86 12.96
N ILE A 133 6.83 -3.20 12.06
CA ILE A 133 7.58 -4.46 12.09
C ILE A 133 8.84 -4.28 12.96
N ASP A 134 9.53 -3.16 12.80
CA ASP A 134 10.76 -2.82 13.52
C ASP A 134 11.00 -1.29 13.53
N ASP A 135 12.13 -0.86 14.09
CA ASP A 135 12.49 0.55 14.30
C ASP A 135 13.12 1.23 13.07
N ARG A 136 13.23 0.55 11.93
CA ARG A 136 13.85 1.14 10.74
C ARG A 136 12.92 2.21 10.13
N THR A 137 13.49 3.37 9.82
CA THR A 137 12.79 4.51 9.22
C THR A 137 13.21 4.79 7.77
N LEU A 138 14.42 4.35 7.41
CA LEU A 138 14.98 4.41 6.06
C LEU A 138 15.77 3.14 5.79
N ILE A 139 15.43 2.40 4.73
CA ILE A 139 16.10 1.14 4.38
C ILE A 139 16.49 1.10 2.91
N HIS A 140 17.53 0.34 2.57
CA HIS A 140 17.77 -0.01 1.18
C HIS A 140 16.66 -0.95 0.68
N ALA A 141 16.22 -0.77 -0.56
CA ALA A 141 15.13 -1.58 -1.11
C ALA A 141 15.47 -3.08 -1.20
N GLU A 142 16.77 -3.41 -1.31
CA GLU A 142 17.26 -4.80 -1.26
C GLU A 142 17.11 -5.45 0.13
N ASP A 143 17.16 -4.65 1.21
CA ASP A 143 16.99 -5.12 2.59
C ASP A 143 15.51 -5.33 2.98
N LEU A 144 14.55 -5.09 2.08
CA LEU A 144 13.12 -5.19 2.39
C LEU A 144 12.69 -6.63 2.68
N LEU A 145 13.23 -7.59 1.93
CA LEU A 145 12.86 -9.01 2.01
C LEU A 145 13.89 -9.85 2.76
N GLU A 146 15.09 -9.32 3.02
CA GLU A 146 16.12 -10.01 3.78
C GLU A 146 15.87 -9.85 5.28
N VAL A 147 15.46 -10.94 5.92
CA VAL A 147 15.56 -11.06 7.37
C VAL A 147 17.04 -11.27 7.67
N LYS A 148 17.73 -10.23 8.17
CA LYS A 148 19.09 -10.41 8.67
C LYS A 148 19.01 -11.40 9.83
N GLU A 149 19.55 -12.60 9.62
CA GLU A 149 19.74 -13.55 10.73
C GLU A 149 20.58 -12.85 11.79
N GLU A 150 20.04 -12.70 13.00
CA GLU A 150 20.83 -12.28 14.15
C GLU A 150 21.95 -13.30 14.32
N LYS A 151 23.19 -12.89 14.01
CA LYS A 151 24.36 -13.65 14.39
C LYS A 151 24.33 -13.78 15.90
N LYS A 152 23.97 -14.96 16.40
CA LYS A 152 24.19 -15.34 17.79
C LYS A 152 25.67 -15.07 18.07
N VAL A 153 25.95 -14.07 18.90
CA VAL A 153 27.28 -13.88 19.45
C VAL A 153 27.52 -15.09 20.35
N GLU A 154 28.33 -16.04 19.88
CA GLU A 154 28.88 -17.07 20.76
C GLU A 154 29.80 -16.35 21.75
N GLU A 155 29.31 -16.14 22.97
CA GLU A 155 30.16 -15.80 24.11
C GLU A 155 31.19 -16.91 24.28
N LYS A 156 32.47 -16.54 24.16
CA LYS A 156 33.62 -17.40 24.47
C LYS A 156 34.09 -17.15 25.90
#